data_AF-A0A158DUS9-F1
#
_entry.id   AF-A0A158DUS9-F1
#
_cell.length_a   1.000
_cell.length_b   1.000
_cell.length_c   1.000
_cell.angle_alpha   90.00
_cell.angle_beta   90.00
_cell.angle_gamma   90.00
#
_symmetry.space_group_name_H-M   'P 1'
#
loop_
_entity.id
_entity.type
_entity.pdbx_description
1 polymer ?
#
loop_
_entity_poly.entity_id
_entity_poly.type
_entity_poly.pdbx_seq_one_letter_code
_entity_poly.pdbx_strand_id
1 'polypeptide(L)' 'MTPDDFHAALAELGWKQSDFCRMTDTTKNTPSRWATGATPIPGWVPHYLDMALKIRRLAALIEPPKV' A
#
# COMPACT_ATOMS: atom_id res chain seq x y z
N MET A 1 -3.54 -10.90 -4.96
CA MET A 1 -2.55 -10.33 -4.03
C MET A 1 -2.61 -11.13 -2.76
N THR A 2 -1.47 -11.66 -2.36
CA THR A 2 -1.28 -12.36 -1.09
C THR A 2 -1.05 -11.34 0.04
N PRO A 3 -1.12 -11.75 1.31
CA PRO A 3 -0.70 -10.88 2.42
C PRO A 3 0.75 -10.40 2.29
N ASP A 4 1.65 -11.26 1.83
CA ASP A 4 3.06 -10.92 1.60
C ASP A 4 3.21 -9.85 0.52
N ASP A 5 2.48 -9.99 -0.60
CA ASP A 5 2.44 -8.96 -1.66
C ASP A 5 1.95 -7.61 -1.12
N PHE A 6 0.93 -7.63 -0.25
CA PHE A 6 0.39 -6.42 0.38
C PHE A 6 1.45 -5.74 1.26
N HIS A 7 2.14 -6.52 2.11
CA HIS A 7 3.23 -6.00 2.93
C HIS A 7 4.39 -5.46 2.11
N ALA A 8 4.78 -6.16 1.05
CA ALA A 8 5.84 -5.72 0.14
C ALA A 8 5.50 -4.37 -0.52
N ALA A 9 4.27 -4.22 -1.02
CA ALA A 9 3.81 -2.97 -1.63
C ALA A 9 3.82 -1.80 -0.62
N LEU A 10 3.38 -2.02 0.62
CA LEU A 10 3.44 -1.00 1.66
C LEU A 10 4.89 -0.63 2.01
N ALA A 11 5.79 -1.61 2.12
CA ALA A 11 7.20 -1.37 2.36
C ALA A 11 7.84 -0.57 1.23
N GLU A 12 7.57 -0.93 -0.04
CA GLU A 12 8.04 -0.17 -1.20
C GLU A 12 7.48 1.25 -1.22
N LEU A 13 6.26 1.49 -0.72
CA LEU A 13 5.68 2.83 -0.55
C LEU A 13 6.21 3.58 0.67
N GLY A 14 6.93 2.91 1.59
CA GLY A 14 7.33 3.50 2.87
C GLY A 14 6.15 3.73 3.82
N TRP A 15 5.05 2.98 3.62
CA TRP A 15 3.80 3.12 4.37
C TRP A 15 3.70 2.08 5.48
N LYS A 16 3.12 2.48 6.61
CA LYS A 16 2.55 1.56 7.59
C LYS A 16 1.12 1.20 7.16
N GLN A 17 0.55 0.13 7.73
CA GLN A 17 -0.88 -0.18 7.54
C GLN A 17 -1.79 1.00 7.95
N SER A 18 -1.39 1.80 8.94
CA SER A 18 -2.12 3.02 9.33
C SER A 18 -2.13 4.10 8.25
N ASP A 19 -1.06 4.19 7.45
CA ASP A 19 -1.00 5.14 6.35
C ASP A 19 -1.90 4.66 5.22
N PHE A 20 -1.88 3.36 4.90
CA PHE A 20 -2.84 2.76 3.98
C PHE A 20 -4.30 3.02 4.40
N CYS A 21 -4.63 2.85 5.69
CA CYS A 21 -5.96 3.16 6.22
C CYS A 21 -6.34 4.63 5.98
N ARG A 22 -5.43 5.56 6.27
CA ARG A 22 -5.63 7.00 6.06
C ARG A 22 -5.87 7.34 4.58
N MET A 23 -5.15 6.70 3.68
CA MET A 23 -5.19 6.97 2.24
C MET A 23 -6.41 6.36 1.53
N THR A 24 -7.03 5.34 2.13
CA THR A 24 -8.15 4.57 1.53
C THR A 24 -9.46 4.69 2.30
N ASP A 25 -9.45 5.46 3.40
CA ASP A 25 -10.55 5.55 4.37
C ASP A 25 -11.04 4.18 4.87
N THR A 26 -10.13 3.21 4.95
CA THR A 26 -10.43 1.88 5.50
C THR A 26 -10.19 1.86 7.01
N THR A 27 -11.04 1.14 7.73
CA THR A 27 -10.86 0.98 9.19
C THR A 27 -9.65 0.09 9.49
N LYS A 28 -8.91 0.38 10.58
CA LYS A 28 -7.67 -0.34 10.93
C LYS A 28 -7.80 -1.86 11.02
N ASN A 29 -8.96 -2.35 11.44
CA ASN A 29 -9.21 -3.78 11.58
C ASN A 29 -9.23 -4.50 10.22
N THR A 30 -9.53 -3.78 9.14
CA THR A 30 -9.71 -4.38 7.83
C THR A 30 -8.37 -4.77 7.19
N PRO A 31 -7.35 -3.89 7.07
CA PRO A 31 -6.03 -4.30 6.57
C PRO A 31 -5.30 -5.28 7.47
N SER A 32 -5.53 -5.23 8.79
CA SER A 32 -4.95 -6.21 9.72
C SER A 32 -5.44 -7.64 9.42
N ARG A 33 -6.73 -7.83 9.13
CA ARG A 33 -7.29 -9.14 8.76
C ARG A 33 -6.80 -9.64 7.40
N TRP A 34 -6.48 -8.74 6.48
CA TRP A 34 -5.85 -9.09 5.21
C TRP A 34 -4.42 -9.56 5.41
N ALA A 35 -3.64 -8.82 6.21
CA ALA A 35 -2.26 -9.12 6.53
C ALA A 35 -2.07 -10.49 7.21
N THR A 36 -3.05 -10.94 8.00
CA THR A 36 -3.02 -12.28 8.63
C THR A 36 -3.70 -13.36 7.79
N GLY A 37 -4.20 -13.04 6.59
CA GLY A 37 -4.96 -13.97 5.76
C GLY A 37 -6.33 -14.37 6.31
N ALA A 38 -6.82 -13.71 7.37
CA ALA A 38 -8.10 -14.00 7.99
C ALA A 38 -9.29 -13.66 7.07
N THR A 39 -9.10 -12.68 6.18
CA THR A 39 -10.06 -12.35 5.12
C THR A 39 -9.32 -12.08 3.82
N PRO A 40 -9.89 -12.46 2.65
CA PRO A 40 -9.29 -12.16 1.36
C PRO A 40 -9.10 -10.64 1.14
N ILE A 41 -8.02 -10.28 0.46
CA ILE A 41 -7.79 -8.90 0.01
C ILE A 41 -8.78 -8.57 -1.11
N PRO A 42 -9.57 -7.48 -1.01
CA PRO A 42 -10.49 -7.06 -2.07
C PRO A 42 -9.76 -6.75 -3.38
N GLY A 43 -10.41 -7.04 -4.50
CA GLY A 43 -9.81 -6.88 -5.83
C GLY A 43 -9.38 -5.45 -6.20
N TRP A 44 -9.91 -4.41 -5.53
CA TRP A 44 -9.48 -3.03 -5.77
C TRP A 44 -8.13 -2.69 -5.13
N VAL A 45 -7.74 -3.37 -4.04
CA VAL A 45 -6.52 -3.06 -3.27
C VAL A 45 -5.25 -3.19 -4.12
N PRO A 46 -5.06 -4.25 -4.93
CA PRO A 46 -3.92 -4.36 -5.82
C PRO A 46 -3.85 -3.23 -6.85
N HIS A 47 -4.99 -2.82 -7.41
CA HIS A 47 -5.05 -1.73 -8.38
C HIS A 47 -4.71 -0.38 -7.76
N TYR A 48 -5.19 -0.13 -6.54
CA TYR A 48 -4.87 1.08 -5.79
C TYR A 48 -3.38 1.16 -5.44
N LEU A 49 -2.79 0.05 -4.97
CA LEU A 49 -1.36 0.02 -4.62
C LEU A 49 -0.46 0.15 -5.84
N ASP A 50 -0.81 -0.48 -6.97
CA ASP A 50 -0.10 -0.31 -8.24
C ASP A 50 -0.12 1.16 -8.71
N MET A 51 -1.27 1.83 -8.60
CA MET A 51 -1.38 3.27 -8.87
C MET A 51 -0.46 4.09 -7.94
N ALA A 52 -0.52 3.85 -6.63
CA ALA A 52 0.30 4.58 -5.66
C ALA A 52 1.81 4.39 -5.91
N LEU A 53 2.23 3.17 -6.25
CA LEU A 53 3.61 2.84 -6.58
C LEU A 53 4.08 3.57 -7.84
N LYS A 54 3.24 3.61 -8.89
CA LYS A 54 3.52 4.36 -10.11
C LYS A 54 3.66 5.86 -9.82
N ILE A 55 2.77 6.44 -9.01
CA ILE A 55 2.87 7.85 -8.60
C ILE A 55 4.18 8.11 -7.85
N ARG A 56 4.56 7.24 -6.90
CA ARG A 56 5.85 7.38 -6.18
C ARG A 56 7.04 7.32 -7.14
N ARG A 57 7.03 6.40 -8.10
CA ARG A 57 8.09 6.27 -9.11
C ARG A 57 8.20 7.52 -9.97
N LEU A 58 7.06 8.10 -10.37
CA LEU A 58 7.03 9.37 -11.11
C LEU A 58 7.54 10.54 -10.26
N ALA A 59 7.15 10.62 -8.99
CA ALA A 59 7.61 11.67 -8.08
C ALA A 59 9.15 11.64 -7.91
N ALA A 60 9.74 10.45 -7.82
CA ALA A 60 11.18 10.28 -7.70
C ALA A 60 11.98 10.78 -8.93
N LEU A 61 11.34 10.96 -10.09
CA LEU A 61 11.98 11.53 -11.28
C LEU A 61 12.01 13.08 -11.26
N ILE A 62 11.16 13.69 -10.43
CA ILE A 62 10.96 15.15 -10.36
C ILE A 62 11.64 15.72 -9.11
N GLU A 63 11.67 14.96 -8.02
CA GLU A 63 12.35 15.38 -6.79
C GLU A 63 13.87 15.35 -6.99
N PRO A 64 14.59 16.47 -6.72
CA PRO A 64 16.04 16.47 -6.78
C PRO A 64 16.60 15.47 -5.74
N PRO A 65 17.71 14.76 -6.05
CA PRO A 65 18.33 13.85 -5.11
C PRO A 65 18.60 14.59 -3.79
N LYS A 66 18.22 13.97 -2.66
CA LYS A 66 18.59 14.50 -1.35
C LYS A 66 20.12 14.44 -1.23
N VAL A 67 20.74 15.62 -1.18
CA VAL A 67 22.18 15.84 -0.99
C VAL A 67 22.56 15.51 0.45
#